data_AF-A0A7S1RKR6-F1
#
_entry.id   AF-A0A7S1RKR6-F1
#
_cell.length_a   1.000
_cell.length_b   1.000
_cell.length_c   1.000
_cell.angle_alpha   90.00
_cell.angle_beta   90.00
_cell.angle_gamma   90.00
#
_symmetry.space_group_name_H-M   'P 1'
#
loop_
_entity.id
_entity.type
_entity.pdbx_description
1 polymer ?
#
loop_
_entity_poly.entity_id
_entity_poly.type
_entity_poly.pdbx_seq_one_letter_code
_entity_poly.pdbx_strand_id
1 'polypeptide(L)'
;ERGRAWHSAARQLQKTRSVEDLADAVRFLLARGLAAPGALCLKAASAGGLALGSLLNAPDEAALVGAAVLEVPFVDVLTGMLDPSLPLTVHEFAEWGDPRDERHEANLRSISPYENVG
;
A
#
# COMPACT_ATOMS: atom_id res chain seq x y z
N GLU A 1 10.80 -10.69 6.71
CA GLU A 1 10.28 -11.91 7.39
C GLU A 1 10.72 -13.20 6.72
N ARG A 2 10.47 -13.41 5.41
CA ARG A 2 10.78 -14.68 4.70
C ARG A 2 11.98 -14.61 3.73
N GLY A 3 12.97 -13.76 4.05
CA GLY A 3 14.18 -13.56 3.25
C GLY A 3 13.99 -12.66 2.03
N ARG A 4 15.05 -12.55 1.20
CA ARG A 4 15.10 -11.61 0.07
C ARG A 4 14.06 -11.89 -1.01
N ALA A 5 13.76 -13.16 -1.28
CA ALA A 5 12.77 -13.52 -2.29
C ALA A 5 11.37 -12.95 -1.96
N TRP A 6 10.99 -12.95 -0.67
CA TRP A 6 9.72 -12.37 -0.22
C TRP A 6 9.66 -10.86 -0.45
N HIS A 7 10.74 -10.16 -0.12
CA HIS A 7 10.84 -8.73 -0.38
C HIS A 7 10.78 -8.41 -1.88
N SER A 8 11.58 -9.09 -2.70
CA SER A 8 11.58 -8.91 -4.15
C SER A 8 10.24 -9.28 -4.80
N ALA A 9 9.48 -10.20 -4.19
CA ALA A 9 8.17 -10.57 -4.68
C ALA A 9 7.16 -9.42 -4.59
N ALA A 10 7.32 -8.45 -3.69
CA ALA A 10 6.37 -7.35 -3.47
C ALA A 10 7.01 -5.96 -3.72
N ARG A 11 7.77 -5.84 -4.82
CA ARG A 11 8.43 -4.60 -5.26
C ARG A 11 8.09 -4.25 -6.69
N GLN A 12 8.28 -2.99 -7.06
CA GLN A 12 8.10 -2.51 -8.43
C GLN A 12 6.71 -2.90 -8.99
N LEU A 13 6.65 -3.57 -10.16
CA LEU A 13 5.40 -4.04 -10.78
C LEU A 13 4.64 -5.09 -9.94
N GLN A 14 5.20 -5.57 -8.84
CA GLN A 14 4.55 -6.49 -7.92
C GLN A 14 4.11 -5.81 -6.62
N LYS A 15 4.18 -4.48 -6.53
CA LYS A 15 3.94 -3.76 -5.26
C LYS A 15 2.50 -3.92 -4.74
N THR A 16 1.55 -4.20 -5.62
CA THR A 16 0.15 -4.55 -5.26
C THR A 16 0.06 -5.70 -4.27
N ARG A 17 1.01 -6.65 -4.27
CA ARG A 17 1.03 -7.77 -3.33
C ARG A 17 1.07 -7.34 -1.87
N SER A 18 1.69 -6.21 -1.55
CA SER A 18 1.68 -5.70 -0.17
C SER A 18 0.28 -5.29 0.29
N VAL A 19 -0.58 -4.82 -0.63
CA VAL A 19 -1.98 -4.49 -0.35
C VAL A 19 -2.80 -5.78 -0.22
N GLU A 20 -2.61 -6.72 -1.15
CA GLU A 20 -3.29 -8.02 -1.17
C GLU A 20 -3.01 -8.83 0.10
N ASP A 21 -1.73 -8.96 0.49
CA ASP A 21 -1.33 -9.68 1.70
C ASP A 21 -1.93 -9.05 2.96
N LEU A 22 -2.07 -7.72 3.00
CA LEU A 22 -2.71 -7.02 4.12
C LEU A 22 -4.22 -7.31 4.17
N ALA A 23 -4.90 -7.25 3.03
CA ALA A 23 -6.31 -7.59 2.93
C ALA A 23 -6.58 -9.05 3.34
N ASP A 24 -5.74 -9.98 2.90
CA ASP A 24 -5.80 -11.39 3.28
C ASP A 24 -5.59 -11.59 4.78
N ALA A 25 -4.67 -10.86 5.40
CA ALA A 25 -4.48 -10.89 6.85
C ALA A 25 -5.71 -10.38 7.60
N VAL A 26 -6.32 -9.26 7.15
CA VAL A 26 -7.57 -8.72 7.73
C VAL A 26 -8.69 -9.75 7.65
N ARG A 27 -8.93 -10.31 6.46
CA ARG A 27 -9.96 -11.33 6.23
C ARG A 27 -9.71 -12.59 7.06
N PHE A 28 -8.46 -13.01 7.19
CA PHE A 28 -8.08 -14.15 8.01
C PHE A 28 -8.46 -13.94 9.48
N LEU A 29 -8.18 -12.77 10.06
CA LEU A 29 -8.53 -12.46 11.45
C LEU A 29 -10.05 -12.54 11.67
N LEU A 30 -10.83 -12.00 10.73
CA LEU A 30 -12.30 -12.06 10.78
C LEU A 30 -12.82 -13.49 10.62
N ALA A 31 -12.31 -14.24 9.65
CA ALA A 31 -12.70 -15.63 9.40
C ALA A 31 -12.39 -16.55 10.60
N ARG A 32 -11.37 -16.23 11.38
CA ARG A 32 -11.01 -16.94 12.62
C ARG A 32 -11.84 -16.51 13.83
N GLY A 33 -12.72 -15.52 13.69
CA GLY A 33 -13.52 -14.95 14.78
C GLY A 33 -12.69 -14.18 15.80
N LEU A 34 -11.48 -13.74 15.43
CA LEU A 34 -10.60 -12.97 16.32
C LEU A 34 -11.03 -11.50 16.42
N ALA A 35 -11.83 -11.03 15.47
CA ALA A 35 -12.51 -9.75 15.50
C ALA A 35 -13.82 -9.83 14.70
N ALA A 36 -14.76 -8.93 14.99
CA ALA A 36 -15.94 -8.72 14.15
C ALA A 36 -15.62 -7.73 13.01
N PRO A 37 -16.32 -7.79 11.87
CA PRO A 37 -16.22 -6.76 10.84
C PRO A 37 -16.45 -5.36 11.44
N GLY A 38 -15.59 -4.40 11.11
CA GLY A 38 -15.65 -3.05 11.66
C GLY A 38 -15.13 -2.91 13.09
N ALA A 39 -14.60 -3.98 13.70
CA ALA A 39 -13.96 -3.93 15.03
C ALA A 39 -12.43 -3.99 14.97
N LEU A 40 -11.84 -4.11 13.78
CA LEU A 40 -10.39 -4.09 13.59
C LEU A 40 -9.87 -2.65 13.49
N CYS A 41 -8.82 -2.36 14.26
CA CYS A 41 -8.05 -1.13 14.12
C CYS A 41 -6.70 -1.43 13.49
N LEU A 42 -6.36 -0.73 12.41
CA LEU A 42 -5.08 -0.89 11.72
C LEU A 42 -4.19 0.32 11.97
N LYS A 43 -2.88 0.10 12.04
CA LYS A 43 -1.89 1.17 12.18
C LYS A 43 -0.77 0.95 11.19
N ALA A 44 -0.39 2.02 10.49
CA ALA A 44 0.77 2.02 9.60
C ALA A 44 1.52 3.34 9.69
N ALA A 45 2.82 3.31 9.34
CA ALA A 45 3.66 4.49 9.30
C ALA A 45 4.51 4.52 8.03
N SER A 46 4.88 5.72 7.56
CA SER A 46 5.78 5.90 6.42
C SER A 46 5.33 5.09 5.19
N ALA A 47 6.18 4.23 4.63
CA ALA A 47 5.88 3.33 3.51
C ALA A 47 4.69 2.39 3.75
N GLY A 48 4.37 2.04 5.00
CA GLY A 48 3.17 1.26 5.33
C GLY A 48 1.87 2.01 5.05
N GLY A 49 1.94 3.35 4.97
CA GLY A 49 0.82 4.20 4.61
C GLY A 49 0.31 3.94 3.19
N LEU A 50 1.17 3.51 2.27
CA LEU A 50 0.75 3.06 0.94
C LEU A 50 -0.19 1.86 1.09
N ALA A 51 0.26 0.77 1.70
CA ALA A 51 -0.53 -0.47 1.75
C ALA A 51 -1.86 -0.30 2.49
N LEU A 52 -1.84 0.36 3.66
CA LEU A 52 -3.06 0.61 4.42
C LEU A 52 -3.97 1.64 3.73
N GLY A 53 -3.41 2.69 3.12
CA GLY A 53 -4.19 3.66 2.36
C GLY A 53 -4.87 3.04 1.14
N SER A 54 -4.16 2.20 0.38
CA SER A 54 -4.74 1.50 -0.78
C SER A 54 -5.87 0.57 -0.35
N LEU A 55 -5.70 -0.16 0.76
CA LEU A 55 -6.74 -1.02 1.31
C LEU A 55 -7.99 -0.22 1.67
N LEU A 56 -7.84 0.94 2.31
CA LEU A 56 -8.97 1.79 2.73
C LEU A 56 -9.73 2.42 1.56
N ASN A 57 -9.13 2.50 0.37
CA ASN A 57 -9.81 2.96 -0.83
C ASN A 57 -10.61 1.85 -1.54
N ALA A 58 -10.45 0.58 -1.14
CA ALA A 58 -11.27 -0.51 -1.65
C ALA A 58 -12.52 -0.68 -0.76
N PRO A 59 -13.74 -0.34 -1.22
CA PRO A 59 -14.92 -0.21 -0.36
C PRO A 59 -15.24 -1.48 0.45
N ASP A 60 -15.10 -2.65 -0.17
CA ASP A 60 -15.35 -3.94 0.47
C ASP A 60 -14.34 -4.23 1.59
N GLU A 61 -13.09 -3.78 1.46
CA GLU A 61 -12.06 -3.95 2.49
C GLU A 61 -12.17 -2.89 3.58
N ALA A 62 -12.46 -1.64 3.18
CA ALA A 62 -12.64 -0.53 4.10
C ALA A 62 -13.77 -0.81 5.10
N ALA A 63 -14.86 -1.44 4.65
CA ALA A 63 -15.97 -1.87 5.50
C ALA A 63 -15.58 -2.88 6.59
N LEU A 64 -14.43 -3.57 6.45
CA LEU A 64 -13.92 -4.53 7.43
C LEU A 64 -13.15 -3.84 8.56
N VAL A 65 -12.69 -2.61 8.36
CA VAL A 65 -11.81 -1.86 9.26
C VAL A 65 -12.62 -0.80 10.02
N GLY A 66 -12.58 -0.84 11.36
CA GLY A 66 -13.29 0.11 12.20
C GLY A 66 -12.57 1.44 12.36
N ALA A 67 -11.24 1.41 12.40
CA ALA A 67 -10.41 2.61 12.45
C ALA A 67 -9.02 2.35 11.86
N ALA A 68 -8.39 3.40 11.36
CA ALA A 68 -7.01 3.36 10.88
C ALA A 68 -6.20 4.54 11.43
N VAL A 69 -4.94 4.28 11.80
CA VAL A 69 -3.96 5.30 12.19
C VAL A 69 -2.83 5.29 11.17
N LEU A 70 -2.67 6.40 10.46
CA LEU A 70 -1.64 6.61 9.44
C LEU A 70 -0.64 7.67 9.94
N GLU A 71 0.57 7.24 10.32
CA GLU A 71 1.63 8.12 10.84
C GLU A 71 2.63 8.48 9.75
N VAL A 72 2.83 9.78 9.49
CA VAL A 72 3.71 10.27 8.40
C VAL A 72 3.57 9.46 7.09
N PRO A 73 2.34 9.25 6.60
CA PRO A 73 2.07 8.18 5.66
C PRO A 73 2.50 8.55 4.24
N PHE A 74 3.12 7.61 3.54
CA PHE A 74 3.45 7.74 2.12
C PHE A 74 2.21 7.42 1.27
N VAL A 75 1.43 8.43 0.93
CA VAL A 75 0.10 8.29 0.29
C VAL A 75 -0.03 8.99 -1.06
N ASP A 76 0.80 9.99 -1.34
CA ASP A 76 0.89 10.65 -2.65
C ASP A 76 2.08 10.08 -3.43
N VAL A 77 1.99 8.79 -3.71
CA VAL A 77 3.12 7.96 -4.16
C VAL A 77 3.47 8.27 -5.60
N LEU A 78 2.46 8.37 -6.47
CA LEU A 78 2.68 8.65 -7.88
C LEU A 78 3.30 10.03 -8.08
N THR A 79 2.73 11.08 -7.49
CA THR A 79 3.27 12.44 -7.59
C THR A 79 4.70 12.50 -7.05
N GLY A 80 4.96 11.90 -5.88
CA GLY A 80 6.30 11.85 -5.30
C GLY A 80 7.31 11.15 -6.22
N MET A 81 6.93 10.02 -6.83
CA MET A 81 7.79 9.28 -7.75
C MET A 81 8.00 9.98 -9.10
N LEU A 82 7.07 10.85 -9.52
CA LEU A 82 7.21 11.67 -10.73
C LEU A 82 8.15 12.87 -10.54
N ASP A 83 8.44 13.27 -9.31
CA ASP A 83 9.34 14.40 -9.01
C ASP A 83 10.76 13.93 -8.63
N PRO A 84 11.73 13.92 -9.57
CA PRO A 84 13.10 13.53 -9.28
C PRO A 84 13.88 14.56 -8.45
N SER A 85 13.32 15.75 -8.18
CA SER A 85 13.96 16.76 -7.34
C SER A 85 13.83 16.46 -5.85
N LEU A 86 12.89 15.59 -5.47
CA LEU A 86 12.74 15.12 -4.11
C LEU A 86 13.92 14.20 -3.71
N PRO A 87 14.43 14.32 -2.48
CA PRO A 87 15.71 13.73 -2.07
C PRO A 87 15.74 12.19 -2.10
N LEU A 88 14.58 11.53 -2.03
CA LEU A 88 14.49 10.06 -2.01
C LEU A 88 14.08 9.45 -3.35
N THR A 89 13.40 10.19 -4.22
CA THR A 89 12.68 9.64 -5.37
C THR A 89 13.55 8.75 -6.27
N VAL A 90 14.71 9.25 -6.70
CA VAL A 90 15.60 8.49 -7.60
C VAL A 90 16.14 7.23 -6.93
N HIS A 91 16.40 7.27 -5.62
CA HIS A 91 16.88 6.11 -4.86
C HIS A 91 15.79 5.06 -4.69
N GLU A 92 14.52 5.48 -4.65
CA GLU A 92 13.39 4.59 -4.40
C GLU A 92 12.77 3.99 -5.67
N PHE A 93 13.23 4.33 -6.88
CA PHE A 93 12.80 3.66 -8.12
C PHE A 93 13.05 2.15 -8.11
N ALA A 94 14.12 1.70 -7.45
CA ALA A 94 14.37 0.28 -7.27
C ALA A 94 13.29 -0.40 -6.39
N GLU A 95 12.62 0.36 -5.52
CA GLU A 95 11.58 -0.11 -4.61
C GLU A 95 10.19 -0.05 -5.24
N TRP A 96 9.80 1.13 -5.72
CA TRP A 96 8.44 1.42 -6.17
C TRP A 96 8.26 1.24 -7.68
N GLY A 97 9.32 1.40 -8.45
CA GLY A 97 9.28 1.52 -9.90
C GLY A 97 9.57 2.94 -10.37
N ASP A 98 9.94 3.06 -11.63
CA ASP A 98 10.27 4.34 -12.26
C ASP A 98 9.10 4.79 -13.15
N PRO A 99 8.30 5.79 -12.75
CA PRO A 99 7.10 6.21 -13.49
C PRO A 99 7.40 6.89 -14.84
N ARG A 100 8.68 7.01 -15.24
CA ARG A 100 9.03 7.36 -16.62
C ARG A 100 8.74 6.22 -17.60
N ASP A 101 8.61 4.98 -17.10
CA ASP A 101 8.06 3.85 -17.83
C ASP A 101 6.56 3.74 -17.53
N GLU A 102 5.73 3.74 -18.59
CA GLU A 102 4.27 3.74 -18.51
C GLU A 102 3.71 2.57 -17.69
N ARG A 103 4.38 1.41 -17.65
CA ARG A 103 3.94 0.26 -16.86
C ARG A 103 4.08 0.53 -15.37
N HIS A 104 5.18 1.19 -14.98
CA HIS A 104 5.40 1.58 -13.59
C HIS A 104 4.50 2.74 -13.19
N GLU A 105 4.27 3.72 -14.07
CA GLU A 105 3.30 4.80 -13.85
C GLU A 105 1.90 4.27 -13.60
N ALA A 106 1.39 3.40 -14.49
CA ALA A 106 0.07 2.78 -14.34
C ALA A 106 -0.02 1.93 -13.07
N ASN A 107 1.02 1.15 -12.77
CA ASN A 107 1.06 0.34 -11.54
C ASN A 107 1.04 1.23 -10.28
N LEU A 108 1.85 2.29 -10.23
CA LEU A 108 1.87 3.24 -9.10
C LEU A 108 0.53 3.95 -8.96
N ARG A 109 -0.06 4.42 -10.07
CA ARG A 109 -1.40 5.02 -10.08
C ARG A 109 -2.46 4.10 -9.50
N SER A 110 -2.41 2.80 -9.82
CA SER A 110 -3.41 1.84 -9.35
C SER A 110 -3.38 1.59 -7.84
N ILE A 111 -2.24 1.83 -7.18
CA ILE A 111 -2.06 1.57 -5.75
C ILE A 111 -1.88 2.85 -4.94
N SER A 112 -1.57 4.00 -5.55
CA SER A 112 -1.32 5.24 -4.82
C SER A 112 -2.60 5.72 -4.12
N PRO A 113 -2.62 5.84 -2.78
CA PRO A 113 -3.85 6.16 -2.06
C PRO A 113 -4.47 7.49 -2.47
N TYR A 114 -3.66 8.52 -2.74
CA TYR A 114 -4.17 9.86 -3.07
C TYR A 114 -4.98 9.87 -4.38
N GLU A 115 -4.54 9.16 -5.41
CA GLU A 115 -5.21 9.05 -6.71
C GLU A 115 -6.53 8.27 -6.67
N ASN A 116 -6.75 7.46 -5.63
CA ASN A 116 -7.86 6.51 -5.56
C ASN A 116 -8.86 6.80 -4.42
N VAL A 117 -8.83 8.02 -3.85
CA VAL A 117 -9.82 8.43 -2.84
C VAL A 117 -11.23 8.46 -3.45
N GLY A 118 -12.20 7.81 -2.79
CA GLY A 118 -13.60 7.71 -3.23
C GLY A 118 -14.58 7.50 -2.10
#